data_AF-A0A6B3M2U1-F1
#
_entry.id   AF-A0A6B3M2U1-F1
#
_cell.length_a   1.000
_cell.length_b   1.000
_cell.length_c   1.000
_cell.angle_alpha   90.00
_cell.angle_beta   90.00
_cell.angle_gamma   90.00
#
_symmetry.space_group_name_H-M   'P 1'
#
loop_
_entity.id
_entity.type
_entity.pdbx_description
1 polymer ?
#
loop_
_entity_poly.entity_id
_entity_poly.type
_entity_poly.pdbx_seq_one_letter_code
_entity_poly.pdbx_strand_id
1 'polypeptide(L)'
;MTYQETLTVIAPIQANQINSLREVLHSIQQDVGHNQLIPFAQFPQVHFARFVILEAVVDPLHGTKISPSLAFSNCIDAPLKDYVRSLAEIAGPGLDQIFSHCQGYPGPQQRTTSSRIAYLRQHSFKTQTFYVNTVNRTVQQIRQEAELHDKIQNFLNHYQQQQESASLDAGRIRLVIQDFVKQEPSLSWALTPAASPSLEWQIREKLHFILGLLLILLLGLVFLPISPLFFAILRWKEETAPHPRQDPNFRLSQFHRIHLAQDENFFSQNQFSVVGFVKPGWFRYITLRIILWLANFGTRHIFNNGDLGTVPLLNLYGVDTIHFARWVVIDHGRRLLFMSNYDGELEDYMNDFINKVAWGLNLIFGHGVDYPKTRWLVKGGAKDEQIYKAVLRKYQIRSQVWYAAYPHLSAVNISNNAQIRAGLFKSLDSAQEQAWLSQF
;
A
#
# COMPACT_ATOMS: atom_id res chain seq x y z
N MET A 1 0.60 -4.47 -18.64
CA MET A 1 2.04 -4.53 -18.28
C MET A 1 2.13 -5.13 -16.89
N THR A 2 3.25 -5.72 -16.48
CA THR A 2 3.31 -6.49 -15.22
C THR A 2 3.44 -5.64 -13.96
N TYR A 3 3.78 -4.35 -14.05
CA TYR A 3 4.02 -3.50 -12.88
C TYR A 3 2.75 -2.82 -12.36
N GLN A 4 2.79 -2.39 -11.10
CA GLN A 4 1.65 -1.82 -10.37
C GLN A 4 1.69 -0.28 -10.39
N GLU A 5 0.52 0.35 -10.49
CA GLU A 5 0.31 1.79 -10.42
C GLU A 5 -0.74 2.16 -9.36
N THR A 6 -0.81 3.44 -9.02
CA THR A 6 -1.83 3.97 -8.10
C THR A 6 -2.69 5.01 -8.77
N LEU A 7 -4.00 4.92 -8.55
CA LEU A 7 -4.91 6.06 -8.69
C LEU A 7 -5.20 6.62 -7.29
N THR A 8 -5.13 7.94 -7.13
CA THR A 8 -5.63 8.65 -5.94
C THR A 8 -6.37 9.88 -6.41
N VAL A 9 -7.69 9.90 -6.27
CA VAL A 9 -8.55 11.04 -6.60
C VAL A 9 -9.00 11.67 -5.29
N ILE A 10 -8.84 12.98 -5.13
CA ILE A 10 -9.33 13.70 -3.94
C ILE A 10 -10.16 14.88 -4.41
N ALA A 11 -11.45 14.83 -4.09
CA ALA A 11 -12.43 15.82 -4.53
C ALA A 11 -13.12 16.46 -3.31
N PRO A 12 -13.17 17.81 -3.21
CA PRO A 12 -13.91 18.48 -2.15
C PRO A 12 -15.39 18.09 -2.18
N ILE A 13 -15.96 17.78 -1.02
CA ILE A 13 -17.39 17.45 -0.90
C ILE A 13 -18.19 18.77 -0.89
N GLN A 14 -19.36 18.78 -1.50
CA GLN A 14 -20.26 19.93 -1.45
C GLN A 14 -20.80 20.13 -0.02
N ALA A 15 -21.17 21.36 0.32
CA ALA A 15 -21.78 21.66 1.60
C ALA A 15 -23.03 20.79 1.82
N ASN A 16 -23.18 20.23 3.03
CA ASN A 16 -24.31 19.39 3.46
C ASN A 16 -24.49 18.06 2.69
N GLN A 17 -23.56 17.64 1.83
CA GLN A 17 -23.65 16.37 1.09
C GLN A 17 -22.94 15.19 1.76
N ILE A 18 -22.24 15.40 2.89
CA ILE A 18 -21.50 14.32 3.60
C ILE A 18 -22.38 13.13 3.95
N ASN A 19 -23.56 13.36 4.55
CA ASN A 19 -24.39 12.27 5.04
C ASN A 19 -24.97 11.44 3.89
N SER A 20 -25.47 12.10 2.85
CA SER A 20 -25.94 11.43 1.63
C SER A 20 -24.82 10.65 0.95
N LEU A 21 -23.60 11.21 0.87
CA LEU A 21 -22.45 10.48 0.36
C LEU A 21 -22.09 9.27 1.22
N ARG A 22 -22.18 9.37 2.57
CA ARG A 22 -21.95 8.22 3.46
C ARG A 22 -22.96 7.10 3.21
N GLU A 23 -24.23 7.42 2.97
CA GLU A 23 -25.26 6.43 2.64
C GLU A 23 -24.95 5.71 1.32
N VAL A 24 -24.57 6.47 0.29
CA VAL A 24 -24.14 5.91 -1.00
C VAL A 24 -22.92 4.99 -0.80
N LEU A 25 -21.88 5.44 -0.12
CA LEU A 25 -20.70 4.61 0.14
C LEU A 25 -21.02 3.38 1.00
N HIS A 26 -21.93 3.50 1.97
CA HIS A 26 -22.36 2.37 2.79
C HIS A 26 -23.03 1.29 1.95
N SER A 27 -23.85 1.66 0.97
CA SER A 27 -24.46 0.69 0.04
C SER A 27 -23.44 -0.08 -0.79
N ILE A 28 -22.31 0.55 -1.14
CA ILE A 28 -21.19 -0.11 -1.83
C ILE A 28 -20.53 -1.12 -0.89
N GLN A 29 -20.30 -0.74 0.37
CA GLN A 29 -19.60 -1.59 1.34
C GLN A 29 -20.37 -2.87 1.69
N GLN A 30 -21.70 -2.90 1.55
CA GLN A 30 -22.52 -4.10 1.81
C GLN A 30 -22.18 -5.27 0.86
N ASP A 31 -21.81 -4.97 -0.38
CA ASP A 31 -21.29 -5.95 -1.36
C ASP A 31 -20.20 -5.30 -2.20
N VAL A 32 -19.03 -5.12 -1.58
CA VAL A 32 -17.95 -4.36 -2.21
C VAL A 32 -17.49 -4.94 -3.55
N GLY A 33 -17.61 -6.26 -3.74
CA GLY A 33 -17.24 -6.93 -4.98
C GLY A 33 -18.25 -6.72 -6.11
N HIS A 34 -19.56 -6.79 -5.82
CA HIS A 34 -20.61 -6.94 -6.83
C HIS A 34 -21.75 -5.92 -6.72
N ASN A 35 -21.60 -4.86 -5.91
CA ASN A 35 -22.55 -3.76 -5.84
C ASN A 35 -22.82 -3.10 -7.20
N GLN A 36 -23.97 -2.44 -7.32
CA GLN A 36 -24.45 -1.85 -8.57
C GLN A 36 -23.74 -0.55 -8.98
N LEU A 37 -22.99 0.09 -8.06
CA LEU A 37 -22.37 1.39 -8.33
C LEU A 37 -20.97 1.21 -8.91
N ILE A 38 -20.11 0.50 -8.20
CA ILE A 38 -18.74 0.19 -8.61
C ILE A 38 -18.48 -1.29 -8.28
N PRO A 39 -18.82 -2.22 -9.19
CA PRO A 39 -18.58 -3.65 -8.99
C PRO A 39 -17.08 -3.93 -9.12
N PHE A 40 -16.31 -3.78 -8.04
CA PHE A 40 -14.85 -3.87 -8.08
C PHE A 40 -14.32 -5.20 -8.63
N ALA A 41 -15.09 -6.30 -8.49
CA ALA A 41 -14.74 -7.60 -9.05
C ALA A 41 -14.69 -7.64 -10.59
N GLN A 42 -15.37 -6.71 -11.28
CA GLN A 42 -15.34 -6.60 -12.75
C GLN A 42 -14.07 -5.92 -13.29
N PHE A 43 -13.21 -5.38 -12.42
CA PHE A 43 -11.97 -4.73 -12.81
C PHE A 43 -10.78 -5.67 -12.52
N PRO A 44 -10.37 -6.50 -13.48
CA PRO A 44 -9.38 -7.55 -13.23
C PRO A 44 -8.00 -7.01 -12.85
N GLN A 45 -7.70 -5.74 -13.14
CA GLN A 45 -6.45 -5.10 -12.73
C GLN A 45 -6.44 -4.56 -11.29
N VAL A 46 -7.56 -4.54 -10.55
CA VAL A 46 -7.62 -3.91 -9.23
C VAL A 46 -7.17 -4.88 -8.15
N HIS A 47 -6.06 -4.58 -7.46
CA HIS A 47 -5.65 -5.30 -6.26
C HIS A 47 -6.45 -4.86 -5.05
N PHE A 48 -6.49 -3.54 -4.84
CA PHE A 48 -7.15 -2.90 -3.71
C PHE A 48 -7.82 -1.61 -4.15
N ALA A 49 -8.99 -1.33 -3.60
CA ALA A 49 -9.67 -0.05 -3.76
C ALA A 49 -10.24 0.43 -2.42
N ARG A 50 -10.33 1.74 -2.24
CA ARG A 50 -10.99 2.33 -1.06
C ARG A 50 -11.58 3.70 -1.32
N PHE A 51 -12.64 4.00 -0.58
CA PHE A 51 -13.15 5.34 -0.38
C PHE A 51 -12.94 5.76 1.08
N VAL A 52 -12.39 6.96 1.25
CA VAL A 52 -12.15 7.59 2.55
C VAL A 52 -12.68 9.02 2.52
N ILE A 53 -13.53 9.38 3.47
CA ILE A 53 -13.97 10.75 3.71
C ILE A 53 -12.94 11.41 4.61
N LEU A 54 -12.25 12.40 4.07
CA LEU A 54 -11.41 13.32 4.83
C LEU A 54 -12.34 14.36 5.45
N GLU A 55 -12.60 14.23 6.76
CA GLU A 55 -13.49 15.14 7.49
C GLU A 55 -12.99 16.60 7.45
N ALA A 56 -13.92 17.52 7.67
CA ALA A 56 -13.60 18.94 7.83
C ALA A 56 -12.73 19.12 9.08
N VAL A 57 -11.62 19.84 8.94
CA VAL A 57 -10.68 20.08 10.05
C VAL A 57 -10.23 21.53 10.06
N VAL A 58 -9.86 22.02 11.24
CA VAL A 58 -9.17 23.31 11.37
C VAL A 58 -7.69 23.01 11.49
N ASP A 59 -6.89 23.63 10.63
CA ASP A 59 -5.44 23.56 10.70
C ASP A 59 -4.96 24.09 12.06
N PRO A 60 -4.38 23.26 12.93
CA PRO A 60 -3.98 23.68 14.28
C PRO A 60 -2.85 24.72 14.26
N LEU A 61 -2.15 24.89 13.14
CA LEU A 61 -1.03 25.81 12.99
C LEU A 61 -1.46 27.17 12.46
N HIS A 62 -2.45 27.18 11.56
CA HIS A 62 -2.86 28.39 10.83
C HIS A 62 -4.31 28.84 11.10
N GLY A 63 -5.10 28.04 11.85
CA GLY A 63 -6.51 28.30 12.07
C GLY A 63 -7.38 28.23 10.81
N THR A 64 -6.80 27.82 9.67
CA THR A 64 -7.52 27.74 8.39
C THR A 64 -8.44 26.53 8.39
N LYS A 65 -9.70 26.74 8.07
CA LYS A 65 -10.65 25.64 7.88
C LYS A 65 -10.39 24.93 6.55
N ILE A 66 -10.18 23.62 6.61
CA ILE A 66 -10.10 22.74 5.44
C ILE A 66 -11.45 22.05 5.30
N SER A 67 -12.07 22.25 4.13
CA SER A 67 -13.33 21.61 3.76
C SER A 67 -13.18 20.08 3.68
N PRO A 68 -14.27 19.35 3.90
CA PRO A 68 -14.28 17.89 3.79
C PRO A 68 -14.06 17.47 2.33
N SER A 69 -13.40 16.33 2.11
CA SER A 69 -13.06 15.81 0.77
C SER A 69 -13.26 14.30 0.71
N LEU A 70 -13.67 13.79 -0.45
CA LEU A 70 -13.71 12.37 -0.75
C LEU A 70 -12.39 11.95 -1.40
N ALA A 71 -11.69 11.00 -0.78
CA ALA A 71 -10.52 10.34 -1.36
C ALA A 71 -10.94 8.96 -1.91
N PHE A 72 -10.75 8.76 -3.22
CA PHE A 72 -10.89 7.47 -3.89
C PHE A 72 -9.51 6.98 -4.32
N SER A 73 -9.07 5.84 -3.79
CA SER A 73 -7.71 5.35 -4.04
C SER A 73 -7.69 3.87 -4.42
N ASN A 74 -6.82 3.53 -5.37
CA ASN A 74 -6.72 2.18 -5.95
C ASN A 74 -5.26 1.76 -6.12
N CYS A 75 -4.94 0.50 -5.83
CA CYS A 75 -3.72 -0.19 -6.28
C CYS A 75 -4.11 -1.05 -7.48
N ILE A 76 -3.47 -0.86 -8.62
CA ILE A 76 -3.85 -1.52 -9.86
C ILE A 76 -2.65 -2.08 -10.62
N ASP A 77 -2.89 -3.04 -11.50
CA ASP A 77 -1.98 -3.37 -12.59
C ASP A 77 -1.99 -2.27 -13.66
N ALA A 78 -0.81 -2.00 -14.22
CA ALA A 78 -0.64 -1.02 -15.28
C ALA A 78 -1.22 -1.50 -16.63
N PRO A 79 -1.79 -0.58 -17.46
CA PRO A 79 -1.64 0.87 -17.32
C PRO A 79 -2.88 1.58 -16.74
N LEU A 80 -2.63 2.61 -15.93
CA LEU A 80 -3.64 3.44 -15.28
C LEU A 80 -4.66 4.06 -16.25
N LYS A 81 -4.22 4.41 -17.46
CA LYS A 81 -5.10 5.00 -18.49
C LYS A 81 -6.26 4.06 -18.86
N ASP A 82 -6.00 2.75 -18.92
CA ASP A 82 -6.99 1.76 -19.31
C ASP A 82 -7.95 1.51 -18.13
N TYR A 83 -7.44 1.48 -16.90
CA TYR A 83 -8.27 1.43 -15.69
C TYR A 83 -9.22 2.62 -15.57
N VAL A 84 -8.73 3.85 -15.76
CA VAL A 84 -9.56 5.06 -15.68
C VAL A 84 -10.63 5.07 -16.77
N ARG A 85 -10.33 4.53 -17.97
CA ARG A 85 -11.32 4.36 -19.03
C ARG A 85 -12.39 3.35 -18.62
N SER A 86 -11.98 2.14 -18.18
CA SER A 86 -12.91 1.10 -17.74
C SER A 86 -13.80 1.58 -16.60
N LEU A 87 -13.26 2.33 -15.62
CA LEU A 87 -14.05 2.94 -14.55
C LEU A 87 -15.15 3.87 -15.10
N ALA A 88 -14.82 4.74 -16.05
CA ALA A 88 -15.76 5.71 -16.61
C ALA A 88 -16.83 5.07 -17.52
N GLU A 89 -16.54 3.90 -18.09
CA GLU A 89 -17.42 3.13 -18.97
C GLU A 89 -18.31 2.16 -18.19
N ILE A 90 -17.70 1.28 -17.38
CA ILE A 90 -18.39 0.20 -16.65
C ILE A 90 -19.14 0.76 -15.44
N ALA A 91 -18.46 1.58 -14.62
CA ALA A 91 -19.01 2.15 -13.39
C ALA A 91 -19.52 3.60 -13.57
N GLY A 92 -19.73 4.05 -14.81
CA GLY A 92 -20.11 5.43 -15.12
C GLY A 92 -21.31 5.95 -14.31
N PRO A 93 -22.46 5.25 -14.28
CA PRO A 93 -23.61 5.65 -13.46
C PRO A 93 -23.32 5.68 -11.96
N GLY A 94 -22.48 4.77 -11.45
CA GLY A 94 -22.07 4.77 -10.04
C GLY A 94 -21.14 5.91 -9.68
N LEU A 95 -20.17 6.23 -10.55
CA LEU A 95 -19.33 7.42 -10.43
C LEU A 95 -20.19 8.69 -10.40
N ASP A 96 -21.25 8.74 -11.22
CA ASP A 96 -22.17 9.86 -11.22
C ASP A 96 -22.91 10.01 -9.90
N GLN A 97 -23.37 8.91 -9.29
CA GLN A 97 -24.02 8.96 -7.98
C GLN A 97 -23.04 9.42 -6.90
N ILE A 98 -21.83 8.86 -6.87
CA ILE A 98 -20.82 9.16 -5.84
C ILE A 98 -20.32 10.60 -5.97
N PHE A 99 -19.79 10.96 -7.14
CA PHE A 99 -19.11 12.25 -7.31
C PHE A 99 -20.07 13.40 -7.57
N SER A 100 -21.37 13.18 -7.80
CA SER A 100 -22.36 14.27 -7.79
C SER A 100 -22.46 14.99 -6.42
N HIS A 101 -22.02 14.35 -5.34
CA HIS A 101 -21.87 14.96 -4.01
C HIS A 101 -20.58 15.81 -3.88
N CYS A 102 -19.69 15.77 -4.87
CA CYS A 102 -18.41 16.50 -4.87
C CYS A 102 -18.48 17.76 -5.73
N GLN A 103 -17.64 18.74 -5.39
CA GLN A 103 -17.58 20.02 -6.08
C GLN A 103 -17.04 19.85 -7.51
N GLY A 104 -17.63 20.60 -8.45
CA GLY A 104 -17.19 20.63 -9.84
C GLY A 104 -17.50 19.38 -10.66
N TYR A 105 -18.27 18.42 -10.14
CA TYR A 105 -18.66 17.24 -10.93
C TYR A 105 -19.66 17.61 -12.03
N PRO A 106 -19.57 17.03 -13.24
CA PRO A 106 -20.47 17.35 -14.34
C PRO A 106 -21.96 17.19 -13.97
N GLY A 107 -22.76 18.20 -14.33
CA GLY A 107 -24.22 18.14 -14.19
C GLY A 107 -24.82 17.05 -15.09
N PRO A 108 -26.05 16.56 -14.81
CA PRO A 108 -26.63 15.40 -15.48
C PRO A 108 -26.54 15.39 -17.01
N GLN A 109 -26.77 16.54 -17.66
CA GLN A 109 -26.73 16.67 -19.12
C GLN A 109 -25.31 16.66 -19.72
N GLN A 110 -24.29 16.91 -18.91
CA GLN A 110 -22.88 16.99 -19.33
C GLN A 110 -22.12 15.68 -19.07
N ARG A 111 -22.76 14.71 -18.40
CA ARG A 111 -22.15 13.44 -18.01
C ARG A 111 -21.94 12.54 -19.22
N THR A 112 -20.69 12.45 -19.64
CA THR A 112 -20.16 11.56 -20.67
C THR A 112 -18.93 10.83 -20.13
N THR A 113 -18.54 9.71 -20.74
CA THR A 113 -17.28 9.01 -20.41
C THR A 113 -16.09 9.97 -20.38
N SER A 114 -15.98 10.86 -21.38
CA SER A 114 -14.92 11.87 -21.45
C SER A 114 -14.95 12.86 -20.28
N SER A 115 -16.14 13.35 -19.89
CA SER A 115 -16.29 14.26 -18.75
C SER A 115 -15.92 13.60 -17.41
N ARG A 116 -16.24 12.31 -17.23
CA ARG A 116 -15.89 11.52 -16.04
C ARG A 116 -14.37 11.34 -15.96
N ILE A 117 -13.74 10.94 -17.07
CA ILE A 117 -12.29 10.80 -17.16
C ILE A 117 -11.60 12.15 -16.87
N ALA A 118 -12.11 13.25 -17.44
CA ALA A 118 -11.58 14.58 -17.19
C ALA A 118 -11.66 14.96 -15.71
N TYR A 119 -12.80 14.71 -15.07
CA TYR A 119 -12.99 14.96 -13.64
C TYR A 119 -12.01 14.16 -12.76
N LEU A 120 -11.90 12.85 -13.00
CA LEU A 120 -11.00 11.97 -12.25
C LEU A 120 -9.53 12.41 -12.42
N ARG A 121 -9.12 12.82 -13.63
CA ARG A 121 -7.76 13.32 -13.90
C ARG A 121 -7.50 14.67 -13.23
N GLN A 122 -8.45 15.59 -13.29
CA GLN A 122 -8.33 16.91 -12.68
C GLN A 122 -8.14 16.82 -11.16
N HIS A 123 -8.81 15.85 -10.53
CA HIS A 123 -8.73 15.61 -9.09
C HIS A 123 -7.71 14.53 -8.72
N SER A 124 -6.85 14.10 -9.66
CA SER A 124 -5.84 13.07 -9.40
C SER A 124 -4.63 13.66 -8.69
N PHE A 125 -4.30 13.10 -7.52
CA PHE A 125 -3.12 13.45 -6.74
C PHE A 125 -1.98 12.50 -7.06
N LYS A 126 -0.80 13.06 -7.29
CA LYS A 126 0.43 12.28 -7.43
C LYS A 126 0.79 11.66 -6.07
N THR A 127 0.97 10.35 -6.05
CA THR A 127 1.60 9.64 -4.94
C THR A 127 3.09 10.02 -4.85
N GLN A 128 3.57 10.49 -3.70
CA GLN A 128 4.97 10.88 -3.53
C GLN A 128 5.88 9.67 -3.30
N THR A 129 5.39 8.69 -2.55
CA THR A 129 6.08 7.43 -2.25
C THR A 129 5.09 6.29 -2.39
N PHE A 130 5.47 5.25 -3.13
CA PHE A 130 4.66 4.06 -3.31
C PHE A 130 5.51 2.81 -3.10
N TYR A 131 5.08 1.98 -2.15
CA TYR A 131 5.65 0.68 -1.88
C TYR A 131 4.70 -0.40 -2.40
N VAL A 132 5.30 -1.40 -3.04
CA VAL A 132 4.69 -2.63 -3.51
C VAL A 132 5.51 -3.76 -2.91
N ASN A 133 4.86 -4.72 -2.24
CA ASN A 133 5.54 -5.83 -1.60
C ASN A 133 6.51 -6.51 -2.57
N THR A 134 5.96 -7.11 -3.62
CA THR A 134 6.74 -7.66 -4.71
C THR A 134 6.23 -7.11 -6.02
N VAL A 135 7.09 -6.38 -6.72
CA VAL A 135 6.77 -5.80 -8.02
C VAL A 135 6.57 -6.89 -9.08
N ASN A 136 5.84 -6.55 -10.13
CA ASN A 136 5.67 -7.39 -11.33
C ASN A 136 4.74 -8.61 -11.17
N ARG A 137 3.82 -8.60 -10.21
CA ARG A 137 2.81 -9.65 -10.04
C ARG A 137 1.40 -9.12 -10.23
N THR A 138 0.74 -9.54 -11.30
CA THR A 138 -0.63 -9.10 -11.61
C THR A 138 -1.66 -9.78 -10.71
N VAL A 139 -2.85 -9.18 -10.58
CA VAL A 139 -3.98 -9.80 -9.87
C VAL A 139 -4.30 -11.19 -10.44
N GLN A 140 -4.31 -11.30 -11.77
CA GLN A 140 -4.54 -12.57 -12.46
C GLN A 140 -3.48 -13.60 -12.08
N GLN A 141 -2.19 -13.22 -12.13
CA GLN A 141 -1.09 -14.10 -11.76
C GLN A 141 -1.21 -14.57 -10.31
N ILE A 142 -1.51 -13.67 -9.38
CA ILE A 142 -1.66 -13.99 -7.95
C ILE A 142 -2.76 -15.04 -7.75
N ARG A 143 -3.93 -14.86 -8.39
CA ARG A 143 -5.04 -15.81 -8.28
C ARG A 143 -4.70 -17.16 -8.89
N GLN A 144 -4.09 -17.16 -10.08
CA GLN A 144 -3.66 -18.37 -10.77
C GLN A 144 -2.61 -19.15 -9.95
N GLU A 145 -1.61 -18.47 -9.40
CA GLU A 145 -0.57 -19.10 -8.57
C GLU A 145 -1.12 -19.67 -7.26
N ALA A 146 -2.14 -19.03 -6.66
CA ALA A 146 -2.87 -19.62 -5.55
C ALA A 146 -3.65 -20.88 -5.94
N GLU A 147 -4.36 -20.86 -7.07
CA GLU A 147 -5.06 -22.05 -7.57
C GLU A 147 -4.10 -23.20 -7.88
N LEU A 148 -2.93 -22.90 -8.45
CA LEU A 148 -1.86 -23.88 -8.70
C LEU A 148 -1.39 -24.52 -7.40
N HIS A 149 -1.08 -23.70 -6.39
CA HIS A 149 -0.70 -24.17 -5.06
C HIS A 149 -1.75 -25.13 -4.50
N ASP A 150 -3.02 -24.71 -4.45
CA ASP A 150 -4.09 -25.48 -3.83
C ASP A 150 -4.33 -26.82 -4.54
N LYS A 151 -4.23 -26.83 -5.88
CA LYS A 151 -4.36 -28.07 -6.66
C LYS A 151 -3.20 -29.02 -6.44
N ILE A 152 -1.97 -28.53 -6.39
CA ILE A 152 -0.80 -29.37 -6.09
C ILE A 152 -0.88 -29.89 -4.65
N GLN A 153 -1.24 -29.05 -3.67
CA GLN A 153 -1.39 -29.47 -2.29
C GLN A 153 -2.44 -30.58 -2.15
N ASN A 154 -3.60 -30.41 -2.77
CA ASN A 154 -4.64 -31.42 -2.77
C ASN A 154 -4.16 -32.71 -3.43
N PHE A 155 -3.46 -32.63 -4.56
CA PHE A 155 -2.86 -33.79 -5.21
C PHE A 155 -1.86 -34.52 -4.30
N LEU A 156 -0.95 -33.78 -3.64
CA LEU A 156 0.04 -34.34 -2.72
C LEU A 156 -0.61 -35.03 -1.51
N ASN A 157 -1.66 -34.44 -0.93
CA ASN A 157 -2.40 -35.03 0.17
C ASN A 157 -2.98 -36.41 -0.20
N HIS A 158 -3.53 -36.55 -1.42
CA HIS A 158 -4.05 -37.84 -1.90
C HIS A 158 -2.93 -38.82 -2.26
N TYR A 159 -1.87 -38.34 -2.89
CA TYR A 159 -0.73 -39.15 -3.29
C TYR A 159 -0.03 -39.78 -2.06
N GLN A 160 0.11 -39.02 -0.97
CA GLN A 160 0.69 -39.51 0.28
C GLN A 160 -0.17 -40.58 0.96
N GLN A 161 -1.51 -40.47 0.88
CA GLN A 161 -2.41 -41.48 1.44
C GLN A 161 -2.34 -42.83 0.69
N GLN A 162 -2.02 -42.81 -0.60
CA GLN A 162 -1.94 -44.02 -1.44
C GLN A 162 -0.58 -44.72 -1.40
N GLN A 163 0.47 -44.01 -0.97
CA GLN A 163 1.82 -44.57 -0.87
C GLN A 163 2.11 -44.98 0.58
N GLU A 164 2.02 -46.28 0.89
CA GLU A 164 2.47 -46.82 2.18
C GLU A 164 3.98 -46.62 2.35
N SER A 165 4.38 -45.73 3.27
CA SER A 165 5.70 -45.67 3.92
C SER A 165 6.97 -45.70 3.05
N ALA A 166 6.94 -45.22 1.80
CA ALA A 166 8.17 -44.97 1.04
C ALA A 166 8.71 -43.56 1.30
N SER A 167 9.95 -43.43 1.78
CA SER A 167 10.68 -42.17 1.77
C SER A 167 11.00 -41.80 0.32
N LEU A 168 10.08 -41.12 -0.35
CA LEU A 168 10.29 -40.70 -1.73
C LEU A 168 11.30 -39.55 -1.77
N ASP A 169 12.27 -39.68 -2.67
CA ASP A 169 13.23 -38.63 -2.99
C ASP A 169 12.51 -37.37 -3.52
N ALA A 170 13.01 -36.19 -3.14
CA ALA A 170 12.39 -34.91 -3.48
C ALA A 170 12.25 -34.72 -5.00
N GLY A 171 13.27 -35.15 -5.76
CA GLY A 171 13.24 -35.13 -7.22
C GLY A 171 12.12 -36.01 -7.80
N ARG A 172 11.86 -37.18 -7.20
CA ARG A 172 10.77 -38.06 -7.63
C ARG A 172 9.39 -37.45 -7.37
N ILE A 173 9.18 -36.87 -6.18
CA ILE A 173 7.92 -36.18 -5.86
C ILE A 173 7.70 -35.02 -6.82
N ARG A 174 8.75 -34.25 -7.10
CA ARG A 174 8.71 -33.15 -8.05
C ARG A 174 8.34 -33.58 -9.47
N LEU A 175 8.89 -34.68 -9.98
CA LEU A 175 8.50 -35.26 -11.27
C LEU A 175 7.01 -35.63 -11.30
N VAL A 176 6.51 -36.23 -10.21
CA VAL A 176 5.09 -36.59 -10.09
C VAL A 176 4.19 -35.35 -10.07
N ILE A 177 4.58 -34.28 -9.38
CA ILE A 177 3.87 -32.99 -9.43
C ILE A 177 3.88 -32.41 -10.85
N GLN A 178 5.04 -32.42 -11.52
CA GLN A 178 5.16 -31.92 -12.90
C GLN A 178 4.22 -32.68 -13.85
N ASP A 179 4.12 -34.00 -13.72
CA ASP A 179 3.25 -34.83 -14.55
C ASP A 179 1.77 -34.58 -14.25
N PHE A 180 1.39 -34.38 -12.98
CA PHE A 180 0.05 -33.92 -12.61
C PHE A 180 -0.29 -32.57 -13.27
N VAL A 181 0.59 -31.58 -13.14
CA VAL A 181 0.36 -30.24 -13.73
C VAL A 181 0.25 -30.28 -15.25
N LYS A 182 1.03 -31.13 -15.94
CA LYS A 182 0.92 -31.31 -17.39
C LYS A 182 -0.42 -31.93 -17.81
N GLN A 183 -1.00 -32.78 -16.96
CA GLN A 183 -2.24 -33.49 -17.25
C GLN A 183 -3.49 -32.68 -16.89
N GLU A 184 -3.39 -31.74 -15.95
CA GLU A 184 -4.50 -30.90 -15.50
C GLU A 184 -4.74 -29.69 -16.44
N PRO A 185 -5.80 -29.69 -17.28
CA PRO A 185 -5.95 -28.67 -18.33
C PRO A 185 -6.07 -27.24 -17.80
N SER A 186 -6.67 -27.09 -16.61
CA SER A 186 -6.83 -25.81 -15.92
C SER A 186 -5.50 -25.20 -15.46
N LEU A 187 -4.42 -25.99 -15.37
CA LEU A 187 -3.07 -25.56 -14.98
C LEU A 187 -2.12 -25.38 -16.16
N SER A 188 -2.60 -25.53 -17.40
CA SER A 188 -1.77 -25.41 -18.62
C SER A 188 -0.99 -24.09 -18.72
N TRP A 189 -1.52 -22.99 -18.17
CA TRP A 189 -0.83 -21.70 -18.08
C TRP A 189 0.46 -21.75 -17.23
N ALA A 190 0.53 -22.63 -16.24
CA ALA A 190 1.66 -22.79 -15.32
C ALA A 190 2.88 -23.47 -15.98
N LEU A 191 2.67 -24.14 -17.12
CA LEU A 191 3.75 -24.73 -17.93
C LEU A 191 4.68 -23.66 -18.52
N THR A 192 4.18 -22.43 -18.64
CA THR A 192 4.95 -21.28 -19.10
C THR A 192 5.46 -20.47 -17.92
N PRO A 193 6.74 -20.03 -17.93
CA PRO A 193 7.26 -19.12 -16.92
C PRO A 193 6.44 -17.83 -16.82
N ALA A 194 6.42 -17.21 -15.64
CA ALA A 194 5.78 -15.92 -15.46
C ALA A 194 6.36 -14.88 -16.42
N ALA A 195 5.48 -14.03 -16.98
CA ALA A 195 5.89 -13.00 -17.92
C ALA A 195 6.88 -12.04 -17.25
N SER A 196 8.05 -11.88 -17.86
CA SER A 196 9.02 -10.88 -17.41
C SER A 196 8.65 -9.50 -17.95
N PRO A 197 9.00 -8.40 -17.24
CA PRO A 197 8.85 -7.05 -17.79
C PRO A 197 9.55 -6.91 -19.13
N SER A 198 9.01 -6.07 -20.02
CA SER A 198 9.62 -5.84 -21.33
C SER A 198 11.06 -5.32 -21.22
N LEU A 199 11.89 -5.61 -22.22
CA LEU A 199 13.28 -5.12 -22.24
C LEU A 199 13.36 -3.59 -22.16
N GLU A 200 12.44 -2.88 -22.82
CA GLU A 200 12.32 -1.43 -22.73
C GLU A 200 12.11 -0.98 -21.27
N TRP A 201 11.20 -1.65 -20.54
CA TRP A 201 10.96 -1.34 -19.14
C TRP A 201 12.19 -1.64 -18.28
N GLN A 202 12.85 -2.79 -18.49
CA GLN A 202 14.06 -3.14 -17.74
C GLN A 202 15.19 -2.12 -17.96
N ILE A 203 15.40 -1.67 -19.20
CA ILE A 203 16.38 -0.63 -19.53
C ILE A 203 15.99 0.68 -18.87
N ARG A 204 14.73 1.08 -18.95
CA ARG A 204 14.22 2.31 -18.33
C ARG A 204 14.41 2.29 -16.82
N GLU A 205 14.13 1.17 -16.14
CA GLU A 205 14.33 1.05 -14.70
C GLU A 205 15.82 1.09 -14.33
N LYS A 206 16.69 0.41 -15.07
CA LYS A 206 18.15 0.47 -14.85
C LYS A 206 18.69 1.89 -15.04
N LEU A 207 18.27 2.59 -16.10
CA LEU A 207 18.65 3.99 -16.31
C LEU A 207 18.11 4.89 -15.21
N HIS A 208 16.85 4.72 -14.80
CA HIS A 208 16.27 5.49 -13.70
C HIS A 208 17.03 5.24 -12.38
N PHE A 209 17.46 4.01 -12.12
CA PHE A 209 18.28 3.68 -10.96
C PHE A 209 19.63 4.38 -11.01
N ILE A 210 20.39 4.24 -12.10
CA ILE A 210 21.73 4.83 -12.25
C ILE A 210 21.66 6.36 -12.18
N LEU A 211 20.77 6.99 -12.96
CA LEU A 211 20.61 8.44 -12.96
C LEU A 211 20.13 8.96 -11.61
N GLY A 212 19.24 8.23 -10.94
CA GLY A 212 18.79 8.56 -9.59
C GLY A 212 19.92 8.48 -8.56
N LEU A 213 20.76 7.44 -8.61
CA LEU A 213 21.94 7.33 -7.75
C LEU A 213 22.94 8.46 -7.99
N LEU A 214 23.24 8.79 -9.25
CA LEU A 214 24.12 9.91 -9.58
C LEU A 214 23.56 11.23 -9.07
N LEU A 215 22.25 11.45 -9.19
CA LEU A 215 21.58 12.63 -8.65
C LEU A 215 21.64 12.68 -7.11
N ILE A 216 21.40 11.55 -6.43
CA ILE A 216 21.52 11.46 -4.97
C ILE A 216 22.94 11.77 -4.52
N LEU A 217 23.95 11.22 -5.22
CA LEU A 217 25.36 11.49 -4.92
C LEU A 217 25.70 12.97 -5.12
N LEU A 218 25.29 13.56 -6.25
CA LEU A 218 25.49 14.98 -6.54
C LEU A 218 24.83 15.87 -5.48
N LEU A 219 23.56 15.63 -5.16
CA LEU A 219 22.85 16.38 -4.12
C LEU A 219 23.49 16.18 -2.74
N GLY A 220 24.00 14.99 -2.44
CA GLY A 220 24.73 14.69 -1.21
C GLY A 220 26.03 15.50 -1.10
N LEU A 221 26.80 15.59 -2.18
CA LEU A 221 28.02 16.41 -2.24
C LEU A 221 27.72 17.91 -2.05
N VAL A 222 26.65 18.41 -2.67
CA VAL A 222 26.19 19.80 -2.49
C VAL A 222 25.65 20.03 -1.08
N PHE A 223 25.03 19.03 -0.47
CA PHE A 223 24.50 19.11 0.88
C PHE A 223 25.59 19.08 1.96
N LEU A 224 26.71 18.40 1.72
CA LEU A 224 27.80 18.20 2.68
C LEU A 224 28.26 19.50 3.38
N PRO A 225 28.57 20.61 2.68
CA PRO A 225 28.95 21.88 3.34
C PRO A 225 27.81 22.51 4.17
N ILE A 226 26.55 22.27 3.82
CA ILE A 226 25.37 22.81 4.50
C ILE A 226 24.92 21.91 5.67
N SER A 227 25.38 20.65 5.67
CA SER A 227 24.94 19.63 6.62
C SER A 227 25.11 20.02 8.10
N PRO A 228 26.18 20.71 8.56
CA PRO A 228 26.29 21.09 9.96
C PRO A 228 25.17 22.07 10.38
N LEU A 229 24.85 23.04 9.52
CA LEU A 229 23.76 23.99 9.76
C LEU A 229 22.41 23.27 9.75
N PHE A 230 22.20 22.37 8.79
CA PHE A 230 20.98 21.55 8.74
C PHE A 230 20.78 20.75 10.03
N PHE A 231 21.82 20.06 10.51
CA PHE A 231 21.77 19.25 11.72
C PHE A 231 21.60 20.10 12.98
N ALA A 232 22.19 21.30 13.04
CA ALA A 232 21.94 22.26 14.11
C ALA A 232 20.47 22.71 14.16
N ILE A 233 19.90 23.09 13.01
CA ILE A 233 18.47 23.47 12.91
C ILE A 233 17.57 22.29 13.25
N LEU A 234 17.89 21.09 12.76
CA LEU A 234 17.15 19.87 13.08
C LEU A 234 17.13 19.64 14.59
N ARG A 235 18.31 19.66 15.23
CA ARG A 235 18.45 19.42 16.67
C ARG A 235 17.68 20.45 17.48
N TRP A 236 17.83 21.73 17.15
CA TRP A 236 17.06 22.81 17.78
C TRP A 236 15.55 22.59 17.64
N LYS A 237 15.06 22.21 16.46
CA LYS A 237 13.63 21.92 16.24
C LYS A 237 13.13 20.65 16.92
N GLU A 238 13.98 19.67 17.20
CA GLU A 238 13.61 18.47 17.97
C GLU A 238 13.53 18.79 19.48
N GLU A 239 14.46 19.59 20.00
CA GLU A 239 14.49 19.98 21.41
C GLU A 239 13.35 20.93 21.77
N THR A 240 13.13 21.95 20.94
CA THR A 240 12.10 22.98 21.14
C THR A 240 10.70 22.54 20.75
N ALA A 241 10.55 21.41 20.05
CA ALA A 241 9.22 20.88 19.75
C ALA A 241 8.45 20.65 21.06
N PRO A 242 7.18 21.04 21.15
CA PRO A 242 6.35 20.66 22.28
C PRO A 242 6.33 19.13 22.33
N HIS A 243 6.54 18.56 23.52
CA HIS A 243 6.29 17.14 23.71
C HIS A 243 4.78 16.93 23.47
N PRO A 244 4.36 15.87 22.75
CA PRO A 244 2.95 15.56 22.63
C PRO A 244 2.41 15.49 24.05
N ARG A 245 1.44 16.35 24.36
CA ARG A 245 0.99 16.54 25.74
C ARG A 245 0.57 15.16 26.27
N GLN A 246 0.96 14.86 27.51
CA GLN A 246 0.22 13.92 28.36
C GLN A 246 -1.15 14.54 28.71
N ASP A 247 -1.86 15.05 27.71
CA ASP A 247 -3.22 15.53 27.84
C ASP A 247 -4.07 14.26 28.06
N PRO A 248 -4.75 14.13 29.21
CA PRO A 248 -5.60 12.98 29.49
C PRO A 248 -6.68 12.78 28.42
N ASN A 249 -7.06 13.85 27.71
CA ASN A 249 -8.03 13.84 26.61
C ASN A 249 -7.39 13.57 25.23
N PHE A 250 -6.07 13.41 25.16
CA PHE A 250 -5.37 13.09 23.90
C PHE A 250 -5.73 11.69 23.40
N ARG A 251 -5.94 10.76 24.33
CA ARG A 251 -6.41 9.42 24.00
C ARG A 251 -7.87 9.52 23.54
N LEU A 252 -8.15 9.02 22.34
CA LEU A 252 -9.52 8.89 21.85
C LEU A 252 -10.39 8.22 22.90
N SER A 253 -11.61 8.73 23.11
CA SER A 253 -12.60 8.09 23.99
C SER A 253 -12.80 6.61 23.62
N GLN A 254 -13.23 5.79 24.58
CA GLN A 254 -13.52 4.38 24.32
C GLN A 254 -14.53 4.21 23.17
N PHE A 255 -15.57 5.06 23.09
CA PHE A 255 -16.54 5.06 22.00
C PHE A 255 -15.89 5.20 20.62
N HIS A 256 -15.01 6.20 20.46
CA HIS A 256 -14.29 6.41 19.20
C HIS A 256 -13.33 5.27 18.87
N ARG A 257 -12.69 4.65 19.88
CA ARG A 257 -11.83 3.48 19.67
C ARG A 257 -12.62 2.26 19.20
N ILE A 258 -13.77 1.98 19.83
CA ILE A 258 -14.67 0.89 19.41
C ILE A 258 -15.16 1.15 17.98
N HIS A 259 -15.48 2.40 17.65
CA HIS A 259 -15.95 2.73 16.31
C HIS A 259 -14.88 2.57 15.23
N LEU A 260 -13.60 2.82 15.54
CA LEU A 260 -12.48 2.50 14.65
C LEU A 260 -12.30 0.98 14.50
N ALA A 261 -12.37 0.25 15.62
CA ALA A 261 -12.20 -1.21 15.67
C ALA A 261 -13.25 -1.98 14.84
N GLN A 262 -14.40 -1.38 14.54
CA GLN A 262 -15.42 -1.98 13.67
C GLN A 262 -14.97 -2.18 12.22
N ASP A 263 -13.96 -1.42 11.75
CA ASP A 263 -13.37 -1.57 10.41
C ASP A 263 -11.93 -2.11 10.46
N GLU A 264 -11.61 -2.81 11.53
CA GLU A 264 -10.32 -3.47 11.73
C GLU A 264 -10.52 -4.98 11.66
N ASN A 265 -9.52 -5.69 11.13
CA ASN A 265 -9.45 -7.14 11.16
C ASN A 265 -10.63 -7.84 10.41
N PHE A 266 -10.84 -7.49 9.15
CA PHE A 266 -11.86 -8.10 8.28
C PHE A 266 -11.50 -9.53 7.86
N PHE A 267 -10.27 -9.71 7.37
CA PHE A 267 -9.76 -10.97 6.83
C PHE A 267 -8.28 -11.13 7.21
N SER A 268 -7.57 -12.07 6.56
CA SER A 268 -6.11 -12.15 6.68
C SER A 268 -5.43 -10.89 6.16
N GLN A 269 -6.05 -10.18 5.20
CA GLN A 269 -5.64 -8.85 4.78
C GLN A 269 -6.51 -7.78 5.41
N ASN A 270 -5.91 -6.62 5.68
CA ASN A 270 -6.55 -5.45 6.27
C ASN A 270 -6.06 -4.13 5.65
N GLN A 271 -6.77 -3.05 5.99
CA GLN A 271 -6.49 -1.70 5.53
C GLN A 271 -6.19 -0.76 6.68
N PHE A 272 -5.38 0.25 6.39
CA PHE A 272 -5.10 1.32 7.33
C PHE A 272 -4.97 2.66 6.60
N SER A 273 -5.58 3.72 7.16
CA SER A 273 -5.56 5.08 6.60
C SER A 273 -5.36 6.10 7.71
N VAL A 274 -4.43 7.04 7.52
CA VAL A 274 -4.11 8.11 8.47
C VAL A 274 -3.90 9.42 7.73
N VAL A 275 -4.44 10.52 8.25
CA VAL A 275 -4.09 11.86 7.78
C VAL A 275 -3.62 12.73 8.93
N GLY A 276 -2.43 13.30 8.79
CA GLY A 276 -1.84 14.18 9.78
C GLY A 276 -1.39 15.52 9.19
N PHE A 277 -1.36 16.56 10.01
CA PHE A 277 -0.76 17.84 9.64
C PHE A 277 0.76 17.78 9.67
N VAL A 278 1.41 18.44 8.72
CA VAL A 278 2.86 18.63 8.70
C VAL A 278 3.23 19.79 9.63
N LYS A 279 4.24 19.60 10.49
CA LYS A 279 4.81 20.63 11.37
C LYS A 279 5.20 21.89 10.58
N PRO A 280 5.08 23.09 11.17
CA PRO A 280 5.23 24.34 10.44
C PRO A 280 6.67 24.62 10.00
N GLY A 281 6.78 25.45 8.96
CA GLY A 281 8.02 26.04 8.49
C GLY A 281 8.64 25.29 7.30
N TRP A 282 9.29 26.07 6.43
CA TRP A 282 9.91 25.59 5.19
C TRP A 282 10.90 24.45 5.43
N PHE A 283 11.64 24.47 6.56
CA PHE A 283 12.55 23.40 6.93
C PHE A 283 11.84 22.04 6.99
N ARG A 284 10.77 21.90 7.77
CA ARG A 284 10.05 20.62 7.92
C ARG A 284 9.41 20.19 6.61
N TYR A 285 8.88 21.14 5.84
CA TYR A 285 8.29 20.89 4.53
C TYR A 285 9.33 20.37 3.52
N ILE A 286 10.43 21.10 3.31
CA ILE A 286 11.49 20.70 2.36
C ILE A 286 12.11 19.37 2.77
N THR A 287 12.44 19.18 4.05
CA THR A 287 13.00 17.92 4.55
C THR A 287 12.05 16.76 4.29
N LEU A 288 10.75 16.90 4.58
CA LEU A 288 9.76 15.86 4.31
C LEU A 288 9.70 15.54 2.81
N ARG A 289 9.72 16.55 1.93
CA ARG A 289 9.67 16.35 0.48
C ARG A 289 10.90 15.59 -0.04
N ILE A 290 12.09 15.92 0.48
CA ILE A 290 13.33 15.21 0.15
C ILE A 290 13.27 13.77 0.65
N ILE A 291 12.83 13.55 1.90
CA ILE A 291 12.70 12.20 2.49
C ILE A 291 11.70 11.35 1.70
N LEU A 292 10.54 11.88 1.34
CA LEU A 292 9.56 11.15 0.53
C LEU A 292 10.12 10.80 -0.86
N TRP A 293 10.89 11.71 -1.47
CA TRP A 293 11.56 11.44 -2.74
C TRP A 293 12.61 10.33 -2.62
N LEU A 294 13.46 10.37 -1.58
CA LEU A 294 14.43 9.31 -1.28
C LEU A 294 13.75 7.99 -0.95
N ALA A 295 12.68 8.01 -0.14
CA ALA A 295 11.90 6.84 0.19
C ALA A 295 11.23 6.24 -1.06
N ASN A 296 10.76 7.06 -1.99
CA ASN A 296 10.23 6.59 -3.27
C ASN A 296 11.30 5.93 -4.14
N PHE A 297 12.51 6.47 -4.15
CA PHE A 297 13.64 5.84 -4.82
C PHE A 297 13.99 4.49 -4.17
N GLY A 298 14.09 4.45 -2.84
CA GLY A 298 14.40 3.23 -2.08
C GLY A 298 13.33 2.15 -2.23
N THR A 299 12.05 2.50 -2.11
CA THR A 299 10.93 1.55 -2.30
C THR A 299 10.85 0.98 -3.71
N ARG A 300 11.17 1.78 -4.73
CA ARG A 300 11.16 1.31 -6.12
C ARG A 300 12.33 0.38 -6.45
N HIS A 301 13.52 0.66 -5.93
CA HIS A 301 14.76 0.02 -6.40
C HIS A 301 15.46 -0.90 -5.39
N ILE A 302 15.19 -0.73 -4.09
CA ILE A 302 15.86 -1.45 -3.00
C ILE A 302 14.86 -2.37 -2.28
N PHE A 303 13.70 -1.82 -1.90
CA PHE A 303 12.67 -2.53 -1.14
C PHE A 303 11.53 -3.00 -2.06
N ASN A 304 11.84 -3.81 -3.06
CA ASN A 304 10.88 -4.25 -4.09
C ASN A 304 10.69 -5.78 -4.18
N ASN A 305 11.27 -6.54 -3.24
CA ASN A 305 11.31 -8.00 -3.21
C ASN A 305 10.77 -8.61 -1.91
N GLY A 306 9.63 -8.11 -1.45
CA GLY A 306 8.85 -8.71 -0.36
C GLY A 306 9.20 -8.22 1.05
N ASP A 307 10.12 -7.27 1.17
CA ASP A 307 10.57 -6.74 2.45
C ASP A 307 10.68 -5.21 2.39
N LEU A 308 10.06 -4.54 3.36
CA LEU A 308 10.24 -3.11 3.57
C LEU A 308 11.17 -2.84 4.76
N GLY A 309 12.37 -2.36 4.47
CA GLY A 309 13.26 -1.76 5.47
C GLY A 309 14.42 -2.63 5.95
N THR A 310 14.59 -3.85 5.43
CA THR A 310 15.79 -4.66 5.69
C THR A 310 17.01 -4.02 5.04
N VAL A 311 18.00 -3.70 5.86
CA VAL A 311 19.30 -3.20 5.42
C VAL A 311 20.37 -4.00 6.17
N PRO A 312 20.87 -5.11 5.58
CA PRO A 312 21.77 -6.04 6.29
C PRO A 312 23.05 -5.36 6.79
N LEU A 313 23.60 -4.43 6.00
CA LEU A 313 24.80 -3.66 6.36
C LEU A 313 24.63 -2.85 7.66
N LEU A 314 23.38 -2.47 7.99
CA LEU A 314 23.05 -1.68 9.17
C LEU A 314 22.40 -2.52 10.28
N ASN A 315 22.34 -3.85 10.12
CA ASN A 315 21.63 -4.77 11.02
C ASN A 315 20.18 -4.34 11.28
N LEU A 316 19.49 -3.90 10.21
CA LEU A 316 18.09 -3.52 10.24
C LEU A 316 17.26 -4.60 9.54
N TYR A 317 16.17 -5.03 10.17
CA TYR A 317 15.21 -5.98 9.63
C TYR A 317 13.92 -5.26 9.29
N GLY A 318 13.32 -5.63 8.17
CA GLY A 318 12.13 -5.02 7.60
C GLY A 318 10.84 -5.74 7.97
N VAL A 319 9.77 -5.33 7.30
CA VAL A 319 8.43 -5.90 7.43
C VAL A 319 8.01 -6.48 6.08
N ASP A 320 7.53 -7.72 6.08
CA ASP A 320 7.12 -8.49 4.91
C ASP A 320 5.59 -8.62 4.76
N THR A 321 4.83 -8.18 5.77
CA THR A 321 3.36 -8.25 5.84
C THR A 321 2.64 -7.13 5.10
N ILE A 322 3.35 -6.17 4.50
CA ILE A 322 2.74 -5.05 3.79
C ILE A 322 2.54 -5.42 2.33
N HIS A 323 1.33 -5.39 1.80
CA HIS A 323 1.07 -5.56 0.36
C HIS A 323 1.41 -4.30 -0.43
N PHE A 324 0.86 -3.19 0.03
CA PHE A 324 1.03 -1.88 -0.58
C PHE A 324 1.02 -0.79 0.49
N ALA A 325 1.83 0.24 0.29
CA ALA A 325 1.77 1.45 1.11
C ALA A 325 2.00 2.68 0.25
N ARG A 326 1.30 3.77 0.56
CA ARG A 326 1.46 5.03 -0.18
C ARG A 326 1.39 6.25 0.71
N TRP A 327 2.12 7.27 0.30
CA TRP A 327 2.18 8.58 0.94
C TRP A 327 1.77 9.65 -0.06
N VAL A 328 0.75 10.42 0.29
CA VAL A 328 0.15 11.46 -0.56
C VAL A 328 0.12 12.77 0.22
N VAL A 329 0.87 13.76 -0.28
CA VAL A 329 0.89 15.13 0.23
C VAL A 329 -0.32 15.86 -0.35
N ILE A 330 -1.18 16.35 0.52
CA ILE A 330 -2.47 16.97 0.18
C ILE A 330 -2.56 18.39 0.77
N ASP A 331 -3.60 19.13 0.39
CA ASP A 331 -3.89 20.50 0.86
C ASP A 331 -2.69 21.44 0.76
N HIS A 332 -2.09 21.51 -0.43
CA HIS A 332 -0.94 22.37 -0.72
C HIS A 332 0.27 22.15 0.20
N GLY A 333 0.48 20.90 0.66
CA GLY A 333 1.63 20.56 1.50
C GLY A 333 1.37 20.58 3.00
N ARG A 334 0.15 20.88 3.43
CA ARG A 334 -0.21 21.01 4.85
C ARG A 334 -0.50 19.68 5.52
N ARG A 335 -1.02 18.69 4.79
CA ARG A 335 -1.35 17.36 5.33
C ARG A 335 -0.66 16.25 4.54
N LEU A 336 -0.37 15.15 5.23
CA LEU A 336 0.14 13.91 4.67
C LEU A 336 -0.89 12.81 4.91
N LEU A 337 -1.40 12.23 3.82
CA LEU A 337 -2.26 11.07 3.82
C LEU A 337 -1.41 9.82 3.60
N PHE A 338 -1.47 8.90 4.55
CA PHE A 338 -0.87 7.57 4.47
C PHE A 338 -1.96 6.52 4.33
N MET A 339 -1.76 5.57 3.43
CA MET A 339 -2.67 4.44 3.22
C MET A 339 -1.86 3.17 3.01
N SER A 340 -2.19 2.11 3.73
CA SER A 340 -1.57 0.79 3.58
C SER A 340 -2.60 -0.33 3.52
N ASN A 341 -2.26 -1.42 2.82
CA ASN A 341 -2.91 -2.72 2.88
C ASN A 341 -1.87 -3.72 3.38
N TYR A 342 -2.22 -4.54 4.36
CA TYR A 342 -1.28 -5.37 5.11
C TYR A 342 -1.93 -6.67 5.61
N ASP A 343 -1.13 -7.61 6.09
CA ASP A 343 -1.57 -8.87 6.67
C ASP A 343 -1.73 -8.82 8.19
N GLY A 344 -2.65 -9.63 8.71
CA GLY A 344 -2.84 -9.83 10.14
C GLY A 344 -3.58 -8.68 10.81
N GLU A 345 -3.51 -8.66 12.14
CA GLU A 345 -4.24 -7.67 12.94
C GLU A 345 -3.53 -6.32 12.99
N LEU A 346 -4.31 -5.24 13.18
CA LEU A 346 -3.75 -3.88 13.26
C LEU A 346 -2.72 -3.75 14.39
N GLU A 347 -2.92 -4.41 15.52
CA GLU A 347 -2.01 -4.30 16.67
C GLU A 347 -0.66 -4.94 16.38
N ASP A 348 -0.65 -6.14 15.77
CA ASP A 348 0.57 -6.84 15.35
C ASP A 348 1.31 -6.06 14.27
N TYR A 349 0.56 -5.55 13.29
CA TYR A 349 1.08 -4.66 12.27
C TYR A 349 1.77 -3.44 12.89
N MET A 350 1.16 -2.78 13.88
CA MET A 350 1.80 -1.66 14.58
C MET A 350 3.03 -2.07 15.39
N ASN A 351 3.00 -3.23 16.05
CA ASN A 351 4.14 -3.74 16.80
C ASN A 351 5.34 -4.00 15.89
N ASP A 352 5.12 -4.59 14.72
CA ASP A 352 6.16 -4.80 13.72
C ASP A 352 6.77 -3.49 13.24
N PHE A 353 5.93 -2.48 12.99
CA PHE A 353 6.41 -1.16 12.59
C PHE A 353 7.26 -0.49 13.66
N ILE A 354 6.88 -0.59 14.93
CA ILE A 354 7.60 0.00 16.06
C ILE A 354 8.92 -0.75 16.32
N ASN A 355 8.89 -2.08 16.26
CA ASN A 355 10.04 -2.91 16.63
C ASN A 355 11.08 -2.99 15.51
N LYS A 356 10.65 -3.12 14.26
CA LYS A 356 11.52 -3.39 13.10
C LYS A 356 11.88 -2.10 12.35
N VAL A 357 10.91 -1.22 12.09
CA VAL A 357 11.07 -0.07 11.19
C VAL A 357 10.76 1.30 11.82
N ALA A 358 10.87 1.43 13.15
CA ALA A 358 10.66 2.72 13.84
C ALA A 358 11.54 3.85 13.29
N TRP A 359 12.76 3.53 12.83
CA TRP A 359 13.64 4.50 12.19
C TRP A 359 13.00 5.11 10.92
N GLY A 360 12.33 4.29 10.10
CA GLY A 360 11.65 4.71 8.87
C GLY A 360 10.38 5.50 9.18
N LEU A 361 9.62 5.06 10.19
CA LEU A 361 8.49 5.82 10.72
C LEU A 361 8.93 7.21 11.17
N ASN A 362 10.03 7.29 11.93
CA ASN A 362 10.55 8.55 12.45
C ASN A 362 10.98 9.50 11.31
N LEU A 363 11.61 8.97 10.25
CA LEU A 363 12.04 9.77 9.10
C LEU A 363 10.88 10.48 8.40
N ILE A 364 9.76 9.78 8.20
CA ILE A 364 8.61 10.35 7.46
C ILE A 364 7.66 11.06 8.43
N PHE A 365 7.16 10.34 9.44
CA PHE A 365 6.10 10.82 10.32
C PHE A 365 6.62 11.70 11.45
N GLY A 366 7.93 11.76 11.71
CA GLY A 366 8.56 12.75 12.61
C GLY A 366 8.26 14.21 12.26
N HIS A 367 7.85 14.45 11.01
CA HIS A 367 7.39 15.74 10.50
C HIS A 367 5.93 16.05 10.84
N GLY A 368 5.16 15.09 11.35
CA GLY A 368 3.75 15.25 11.72
C GLY A 368 3.56 15.99 13.05
N VAL A 369 2.50 16.78 13.14
CA VAL A 369 2.01 17.38 14.40
C VAL A 369 1.72 16.26 15.40
N ASP A 370 2.02 16.50 16.68
CA ASP A 370 1.90 15.56 17.80
C ASP A 370 2.77 14.28 17.72
N TYR A 371 3.59 14.08 16.69
CA TYR A 371 4.48 12.93 16.63
C TYR A 371 5.50 12.94 17.79
N PRO A 372 5.79 11.78 18.45
CA PRO A 372 6.71 11.73 19.57
C PRO A 372 8.10 12.28 19.24
N LYS A 373 8.82 12.78 20.26
CA LYS A 373 10.12 13.42 20.04
C LYS A 373 11.11 12.43 19.42
N THR A 374 11.64 12.80 18.27
CA THR A 374 12.74 12.10 17.61
C THR A 374 14.07 12.68 18.05
N ARG A 375 15.14 11.89 17.86
CA ARG A 375 16.51 12.35 17.94
C ARG A 375 17.21 12.01 16.64
N TRP A 376 17.68 13.04 15.93
CA TRP A 376 18.28 12.95 14.60
C TRP A 376 17.36 12.29 13.56
N LEU A 377 16.04 12.49 13.67
CA LEU A 377 14.98 11.87 12.84
C LEU A 377 14.91 10.34 12.84
N VAL A 378 15.83 9.61 13.47
CA VAL A 378 15.87 8.14 13.40
C VAL A 378 15.76 7.44 14.75
N LYS A 379 16.14 8.09 15.86
CA LYS A 379 16.07 7.52 17.21
C LYS A 379 14.86 8.06 18.00
N GLY A 380 14.39 7.30 18.98
CA GLY A 380 13.22 7.67 19.79
C GLY A 380 11.93 7.58 18.99
N GLY A 381 11.10 8.63 19.05
CA GLY A 381 9.90 8.75 18.21
C GLY A 381 8.93 7.59 18.44
N ALA A 382 8.67 6.80 17.39
CA ALA A 382 7.78 5.63 17.43
C ALA A 382 8.08 4.62 18.55
N LYS A 383 9.32 4.57 19.07
CA LYS A 383 9.68 3.73 20.22
C LYS A 383 9.00 4.13 21.53
N ASP A 384 8.48 5.35 21.62
CA ASP A 384 7.51 5.71 22.65
C ASP A 384 6.14 5.17 22.24
N GLU A 385 5.98 3.85 22.39
CA GLU A 385 4.86 3.09 21.85
C GLU A 385 3.50 3.64 22.30
N GLN A 386 3.38 3.99 23.58
CA GLN A 386 2.10 4.46 24.12
C GLN A 386 1.67 5.79 23.50
N ILE A 387 2.60 6.75 23.37
CA ILE A 387 2.29 8.03 22.74
C ILE A 387 2.10 7.85 21.24
N TYR A 388 2.98 7.08 20.58
CA TYR A 388 2.89 6.83 19.16
C TYR A 388 1.55 6.20 18.75
N LYS A 389 1.13 5.12 19.43
CA LYS A 389 -0.17 4.49 19.18
C LYS A 389 -1.32 5.46 19.47
N ALA A 390 -1.26 6.27 20.52
CA ALA A 390 -2.29 7.27 20.79
C ALA A 390 -2.40 8.34 19.68
N VAL A 391 -1.25 8.85 19.20
CA VAL A 391 -1.18 9.80 18.07
C VAL A 391 -1.78 9.15 16.83
N LEU A 392 -1.37 7.93 16.55
CA LEU A 392 -1.80 7.20 15.37
C LEU A 392 -3.32 7.00 15.37
N ARG A 393 -3.89 6.52 16.48
CA ARG A 393 -5.34 6.36 16.64
C ARG A 393 -6.08 7.69 16.47
N LYS A 394 -5.56 8.80 17.01
CA LYS A 394 -6.14 10.15 16.87
C LYS A 394 -6.25 10.61 15.41
N TYR A 395 -5.28 10.25 14.57
CA TYR A 395 -5.23 10.65 13.16
C TYR A 395 -5.70 9.57 12.17
N GLN A 396 -6.13 8.42 12.68
CA GLN A 396 -6.70 7.34 11.89
C GLN A 396 -8.05 7.75 11.31
N ILE A 397 -8.28 7.38 10.05
CA ILE A 397 -9.53 7.63 9.33
C ILE A 397 -10.14 6.29 8.96
N ARG A 398 -11.46 6.17 9.15
CA ARG A 398 -12.21 5.00 8.69
C ARG A 398 -12.31 4.99 7.16
N SER A 399 -12.14 3.82 6.56
CA SER A 399 -12.45 3.61 5.16
C SER A 399 -13.93 3.28 5.05
N GLN A 400 -14.71 4.11 4.35
CA GLN A 400 -16.15 3.86 4.16
C GLN A 400 -16.38 2.69 3.22
N VAL A 401 -15.44 2.46 2.29
CA VAL A 401 -15.42 1.30 1.39
C VAL A 401 -14.02 0.75 1.33
N TRP A 402 -13.85 -0.57 1.40
CA TRP A 402 -12.57 -1.23 1.13
C TRP A 402 -12.74 -2.55 0.38
N TYR A 403 -12.05 -2.67 -0.74
CA TYR A 403 -12.00 -3.86 -1.60
C TYR A 403 -10.59 -4.46 -1.59
N ALA A 404 -10.53 -5.79 -1.51
CA ALA A 404 -9.33 -6.60 -1.75
C ALA A 404 -9.68 -7.72 -2.73
N ALA A 405 -8.88 -7.88 -3.80
CA ALA A 405 -9.17 -8.88 -4.84
C ALA A 405 -8.86 -10.33 -4.44
N TYR A 406 -8.11 -10.53 -3.36
CA TYR A 406 -7.66 -11.83 -2.87
C TYR A 406 -7.52 -11.79 -1.33
N PRO A 407 -8.63 -11.54 -0.59
CA PRO A 407 -8.58 -11.18 0.84
C PRO A 407 -7.98 -12.25 1.75
N HIS A 408 -7.84 -13.49 1.27
CA HIS A 408 -7.34 -14.65 2.01
C HIS A 408 -5.84 -14.96 1.81
N LEU A 409 -5.15 -14.24 0.91
CA LEU A 409 -3.74 -14.52 0.60
C LEU A 409 -2.82 -13.54 1.32
N SER A 410 -1.94 -14.02 2.21
CA SER A 410 -0.90 -13.17 2.78
C SER A 410 0.17 -12.80 1.75
N ALA A 411 0.91 -11.71 1.96
CA ALA A 411 2.03 -11.31 1.12
C ALA A 411 3.10 -12.41 1.04
N VAL A 412 3.34 -13.11 2.16
CA VAL A 412 4.23 -14.28 2.22
C VAL A 412 3.69 -15.43 1.37
N ASN A 413 2.40 -15.76 1.45
CA ASN A 413 1.80 -16.82 0.63
C ASN A 413 1.85 -16.47 -0.86
N ILE A 414 1.59 -15.21 -1.21
CA ILE A 414 1.73 -14.74 -2.60
C ILE A 414 3.16 -14.94 -3.10
N SER A 415 4.15 -14.64 -2.26
CA SER A 415 5.55 -14.87 -2.61
C SER A 415 5.87 -16.36 -2.74
N ASN A 416 5.42 -17.18 -1.79
CA ASN A 416 5.60 -18.63 -1.80
C ASN A 416 5.00 -19.26 -3.06
N ASN A 417 3.76 -18.92 -3.40
CA ASN A 417 3.07 -19.45 -4.59
C ASN A 417 3.81 -19.10 -5.90
N ALA A 418 4.37 -17.89 -5.97
CA ALA A 418 5.21 -17.49 -7.10
C ALA A 418 6.51 -18.30 -7.17
N GLN A 419 7.15 -18.60 -6.03
CA GLN A 419 8.36 -19.43 -5.97
C GLN A 419 8.07 -20.90 -6.33
N ILE A 420 6.92 -21.43 -5.91
CA ILE A 420 6.45 -22.76 -6.32
C ILE A 420 6.36 -22.84 -7.84
N ARG A 421 5.69 -21.88 -8.48
CA ARG A 421 5.61 -21.83 -9.96
C ARG A 421 7.00 -21.70 -10.59
N ALA A 422 7.85 -20.81 -10.07
CA ALA A 422 9.18 -20.57 -10.62
C ALA A 422 10.09 -21.81 -10.54
N GLY A 423 9.97 -22.62 -9.49
CA GLY A 423 10.72 -23.86 -9.32
C GLY A 423 10.12 -25.07 -10.06
N LEU A 424 8.86 -25.00 -10.49
CA LEU A 424 8.12 -26.15 -11.03
C LEU A 424 8.84 -26.82 -12.21
N PHE A 425 9.32 -26.06 -13.19
CA PHE A 425 10.03 -26.58 -14.38
C PHE A 425 11.47 -26.09 -14.54
N LYS A 426 12.03 -25.42 -13.52
CA LYS A 426 13.42 -24.95 -13.52
C LYS A 426 14.39 -26.13 -13.36
N SER A 427 15.58 -26.09 -13.94
CA SER A 427 16.61 -27.08 -13.59
C SER A 427 17.07 -26.82 -12.15
N LEU A 428 16.92 -27.81 -11.26
CA LEU A 428 17.25 -27.73 -9.83
C LEU A 428 18.19 -28.88 -9.44
N ASP A 429 19.12 -28.62 -8.53
CA ASP A 429 19.87 -29.68 -7.86
C ASP A 429 19.08 -30.30 -6.69
N SER A 430 19.55 -31.41 -6.11
CA SER A 430 18.81 -32.13 -5.06
C SER A 430 18.48 -31.27 -3.82
N ALA A 431 19.39 -30.36 -3.43
CA ALA A 431 19.15 -29.47 -2.28
C ALA A 431 18.07 -28.43 -2.62
N GLN A 432 18.10 -27.89 -3.85
CA GLN A 432 17.08 -26.98 -4.35
C GLN A 432 15.71 -27.66 -4.53
N GLU A 433 15.68 -28.92 -4.95
CA GLU A 433 14.44 -29.70 -5.04
C GLU A 433 13.81 -29.92 -3.67
N GLN A 434 14.62 -30.23 -2.66
CA GLN A 434 14.15 -30.36 -1.28
C GLN A 434 13.63 -29.03 -0.72
N ALA A 435 14.35 -27.92 -0.95
CA ALA A 435 13.92 -26.58 -0.55
C ALA A 435 12.68 -26.08 -1.31
N TRP A 436 12.48 -26.52 -2.54
CA TRP A 436 11.27 -26.24 -3.30
C TRP A 436 10.08 -27.06 -2.76
N LEU A 437 10.29 -28.34 -2.45
CA LEU A 437 9.24 -29.19 -1.90
C LEU A 437 8.79 -28.75 -0.51
N SER A 438 9.67 -28.15 0.31
CA SER A 438 9.30 -27.63 1.64
C SER A 438 8.41 -26.37 1.62
N GLN A 439 7.98 -25.92 0.44
CA GLN A 439 7.05 -24.80 0.27
C GLN A 439 5.58 -25.22 0.31
N PHE A 440 5.32 -26.53 0.31
CA PHE A 440 4.02 -27.18 0.53
C PHE A 440 3.96 -27.72 1.97
#